data_AF-A0A1D7XZJ9-F1
#
_entry.id   AF-A0A1D7XZJ9-F1
#
_cell.length_a   1.000
_cell.length_b   1.000
_cell.length_c   1.000
_cell.angle_alpha   90.00
_cell.angle_beta   90.00
_cell.angle_gamma   90.00
#
_symmetry.space_group_name_H-M   'P 1'
#
loop_
_entity.id
_entity.type
_entity.pdbx_description
1 polymer ?
#
loop_
_entity_poly.entity_id
_entity_poly.type
_entity_poly.pdbx_seq_one_letter_code
_entity_poly.pdbx_strand_id
1 'polypeptide(L)'
;MTFIDKLIAQIDLVQPIVNLMLDNSSIFFDEYKQRINPRLIVVGFSKHRYSRKDEKNQIKARQEFDKFYNNFELLLDKATPNNLKKIDKAKTNIINLIEQTKVPVNIESGKNNFLKYTKVFKEFLELLQDEETATMIIPDTNSIIQYPDPISYKNIANSSEFDFVILPTVLSELDKLKISHRNEDFRKKVKSVIKRLKGYRKQGDVLKGVTVNKTVTLKMIATEPNFEKTLNWLDPNNNDDRIIANALELQINKPSNNLIFVSSDMNFQNKAQLANLTIFDTDDLNS
;
A
#
# COMPACT_ATOMS: atom_id res chain seq x y z
N MET A 1 10.72 -2.47 5.29
CA MET A 1 10.19 -1.14 4.96
C MET A 1 8.72 -1.15 5.30
N THR A 2 8.26 -0.25 6.17
CA THR A 2 6.87 -0.21 6.65
C THR A 2 5.91 0.27 5.57
N PHE A 3 4.60 0.24 5.82
CA PHE A 3 3.64 0.80 4.87
C PHE A 3 3.79 2.31 4.72
N ILE A 4 4.01 2.99 5.85
CA ILE A 4 4.24 4.44 5.92
C ILE A 4 5.45 4.81 5.06
N ASP A 5 6.58 4.11 5.23
CA ASP A 5 7.80 4.36 4.46
C ASP A 5 7.56 4.25 2.95
N LYS A 6 6.79 3.23 2.53
CA LYS A 6 6.45 3.02 1.11
C LYS A 6 5.59 4.14 0.56
N LEU A 7 4.57 4.58 1.30
CA LEU A 7 3.71 5.69 0.88
C LEU A 7 4.50 7.01 0.78
N ILE A 8 5.42 7.27 1.71
CA ILE A 8 6.33 8.40 1.65
C ILE A 8 7.22 8.31 0.40
N ALA A 9 7.82 7.15 0.15
CA ALA A 9 8.63 6.93 -1.05
C ALA A 9 7.83 7.14 -2.35
N GLN A 10 6.59 6.65 -2.40
CA GLN A 10 5.71 6.83 -3.56
C GLN A 10 5.41 8.30 -3.84
N ILE A 11 5.02 9.10 -2.83
CA ILE A 11 4.74 10.52 -3.05
C ILE A 11 6.00 11.32 -3.41
N ASP A 12 7.17 10.91 -2.90
CA ASP A 12 8.45 11.53 -3.24
C ASP A 12 8.91 11.24 -4.67
N LEU A 13 8.51 10.11 -5.25
CA LEU A 13 8.72 9.81 -6.67
C LEU A 13 7.88 10.71 -7.60
N VAL A 14 6.75 11.26 -7.14
CA VAL A 14 5.90 12.16 -7.93
C VAL A 14 6.55 13.53 -8.10
N GLN A 15 7.27 14.02 -7.08
CA GLN A 15 7.88 15.35 -7.06
C GLN A 15 8.79 15.65 -8.28
N PRO A 16 9.81 14.84 -8.61
CA PRO A 16 10.68 15.12 -9.75
C PRO A 16 9.91 15.13 -11.08
N ILE A 17 8.84 14.34 -11.20
CA ILE A 17 7.99 14.30 -12.41
C ILE A 17 7.18 15.60 -12.54
N VAL A 18 6.60 16.08 -11.44
CA VAL A 18 5.86 17.35 -11.41
C VAL A 18 6.79 18.53 -11.66
N ASN A 19 8.00 18.53 -11.09
CA ASN A 19 8.99 19.57 -11.35
C ASN A 19 9.35 19.63 -12.84
N LEU A 20 9.66 18.49 -13.45
CA LEU A 20 9.97 18.41 -14.88
C LEU A 20 8.79 18.86 -15.75
N MET A 21 7.57 18.44 -15.40
CA MET A 21 6.34 18.87 -16.08
C MET A 21 6.19 20.40 -16.04
N LEU A 22 6.41 21.02 -14.88
CA LEU A 22 6.32 22.47 -14.73
C LEU A 22 7.44 23.18 -15.49
N ASP A 23 8.67 22.69 -15.43
CA ASP A 23 9.82 23.27 -16.14
C ASP A 23 9.66 23.26 -17.67
N ASN A 24 9.00 22.25 -18.20
CA ASN A 24 8.67 22.15 -19.63
C ASN A 24 7.40 22.91 -20.04
N SER A 25 6.67 23.47 -19.06
CA SER A 25 5.46 24.25 -19.28
C SER A 25 5.77 25.74 -19.25
N SER A 26 4.87 26.56 -19.80
CA SER A 26 5.07 28.01 -19.85
C SER A 26 3.83 28.73 -19.33
N ILE A 27 4.05 29.71 -18.45
CA ILE A 27 3.00 30.54 -17.85
C ILE A 27 3.13 31.94 -18.42
N PHE A 28 2.02 32.47 -18.91
CA PHE A 28 1.91 33.84 -19.42
C PHE A 28 1.01 34.66 -18.50
N PHE A 29 1.42 35.90 -18.24
CA PHE A 29 0.61 36.89 -17.53
C PHE A 29 -0.19 37.70 -18.54
N ASP A 30 -1.51 37.62 -18.47
CA ASP A 30 -2.40 38.34 -19.38
C ASP A 30 -2.58 39.79 -18.89
N GLU A 31 -1.75 40.71 -19.39
CA GLU A 31 -1.85 42.15 -19.13
C GLU A 31 -3.10 42.79 -19.76
N TYR A 32 -3.75 42.13 -20.73
CA TYR A 32 -4.71 42.76 -21.64
C TYR A 32 -5.98 43.29 -20.95
N LYS A 33 -6.23 42.87 -19.70
CA LYS A 33 -7.42 43.28 -18.94
C LYS A 33 -7.27 44.59 -18.16
N GLN A 34 -6.07 45.19 -18.09
CA GLN A 34 -5.95 46.56 -17.55
C GLN A 34 -6.44 47.64 -18.54
N ARG A 35 -6.69 47.29 -19.80
CA ARG A 35 -7.18 48.22 -20.84
C ARG A 35 -8.70 48.20 -21.04
N ILE A 36 -9.46 47.46 -20.22
CA ILE A 36 -10.93 47.40 -20.32
C ILE A 36 -11.54 48.41 -19.36
N ASN A 37 -12.21 49.41 -19.95
CA ASN A 37 -13.18 50.37 -19.41
C ASN A 37 -13.46 50.29 -17.87
N PRO A 38 -13.26 51.38 -17.08
CA PRO A 38 -13.39 51.39 -15.61
C PRO A 38 -14.77 51.04 -15.03
N ARG A 39 -15.74 50.63 -15.86
CA ARG A 39 -17.10 50.24 -15.47
C ARG A 39 -17.39 48.74 -15.53
N LEU A 40 -16.43 47.90 -15.92
CA LEU A 40 -16.64 46.45 -16.03
C LEU A 40 -15.76 45.66 -15.03
N ILE A 41 -16.36 45.19 -13.93
CA ILE A 41 -15.71 44.27 -12.99
C ILE A 41 -15.94 42.84 -13.51
N VAL A 42 -14.90 42.25 -14.10
CA VAL A 42 -14.93 40.83 -14.47
C VAL A 42 -14.44 40.00 -13.28
N VAL A 43 -15.37 39.44 -12.50
CA VAL A 43 -15.07 38.51 -11.40
C VAL A 43 -14.87 37.09 -11.97
N GLY A 44 -13.75 36.43 -11.68
CA GLY A 44 -13.58 34.98 -11.88
C GLY A 44 -12.50 34.50 -12.86
N PHE A 45 -11.67 35.36 -13.45
CA PHE A 45 -10.58 34.90 -14.34
C PHE A 45 -9.20 35.00 -13.66
N SER A 46 -8.39 33.94 -13.74
CA SER A 46 -6.99 33.98 -13.33
C SER A 46 -6.19 34.93 -14.22
N LYS A 47 -5.34 35.77 -13.62
CA LYS A 47 -4.43 36.68 -14.33
C LYS A 47 -3.32 35.95 -15.11
N HIS A 48 -3.13 34.67 -14.80
CA HIS A 48 -2.12 33.80 -15.40
C HIS A 48 -2.80 32.67 -16.18
N ARG A 49 -2.21 32.30 -17.32
CA ARG A 49 -2.64 31.18 -18.18
C ARG A 49 -1.43 30.35 -18.60
N TYR A 50 -1.61 29.06 -18.77
CA TYR A 50 -0.58 28.23 -19.41
C TYR A 50 -0.60 28.50 -20.92
N SER A 51 0.55 28.86 -21.49
CA SER A 51 0.74 29.03 -22.94
C SER A 51 1.22 27.73 -23.60
N ARG A 52 1.97 26.90 -22.85
CA ARG A 52 2.42 25.57 -23.26
C ARG A 52 2.31 24.61 -22.09
N LYS A 53 1.85 23.38 -22.36
CA LYS A 53 1.70 22.29 -21.41
C LYS A 53 2.61 21.12 -21.78
N ASP A 54 3.19 20.45 -20.78
CA ASP A 54 3.88 19.18 -20.96
C ASP A 54 2.93 18.02 -20.69
N GLU A 55 2.16 17.65 -21.72
CA GLU A 55 1.12 16.60 -21.62
C GLU A 55 1.72 15.22 -21.26
N LYS A 56 2.95 14.93 -21.72
CA LYS A 56 3.62 13.65 -21.45
C LYS A 56 3.90 13.50 -19.96
N ASN A 57 4.56 14.49 -19.35
CA ASN A 57 4.86 14.43 -17.92
C ASN A 57 3.63 14.69 -17.05
N GLN A 58 2.60 15.37 -17.56
CA GLN A 58 1.30 15.47 -16.91
C GLN A 58 0.62 14.10 -16.77
N ILE A 59 0.55 13.30 -17.84
CA ILE A 59 -0.02 11.94 -17.79
C ILE A 59 0.76 11.08 -16.79
N LYS A 60 2.10 11.13 -16.85
CA LYS A 60 2.96 10.38 -15.92
C LYS A 60 2.76 10.81 -14.47
N ALA A 61 2.72 12.12 -14.19
CA ALA A 61 2.50 12.64 -12.84
C ALA A 61 1.12 12.25 -12.31
N ARG A 62 0.07 12.28 -13.16
CA ARG A 62 -1.28 11.85 -12.79
C ARG A 62 -1.29 10.36 -12.41
N GLN A 63 -0.69 9.51 -13.24
CA GLN A 63 -0.61 8.07 -12.99
C GLN A 63 0.12 7.74 -11.68
N GLU A 64 1.30 8.33 -11.44
CA GLU A 64 2.04 8.06 -10.20
C GLU A 64 1.34 8.63 -8.96
N PHE A 65 0.70 9.80 -9.07
CA PHE A 65 -0.10 10.34 -7.98
C PHE A 65 -1.34 9.50 -7.67
N ASP A 66 -2.04 8.97 -8.68
CA ASP A 66 -3.19 8.08 -8.48
C ASP A 66 -2.77 6.76 -7.84
N LYS A 67 -1.64 6.16 -8.26
CA LYS A 67 -1.07 4.97 -7.60
C LYS A 67 -0.79 5.21 -6.11
N PHE A 68 -0.17 6.34 -5.80
CA PHE A 68 0.04 6.75 -4.41
C PHE A 68 -1.30 6.90 -3.68
N TYR A 69 -2.24 7.66 -4.25
CA TYR A 69 -3.48 8.02 -3.57
C TYR A 69 -4.38 6.80 -3.32
N ASN A 70 -4.45 5.85 -4.26
CA ASN A 70 -5.22 4.62 -4.10
C ASN A 70 -4.73 3.74 -2.95
N ASN A 71 -3.42 3.78 -2.63
CA ASN A 71 -2.89 3.10 -1.46
C ASN A 71 -3.06 3.93 -0.18
N PHE A 72 -2.86 5.25 -0.28
CA PHE A 72 -3.01 6.18 0.85
C PHE A 72 -4.46 6.25 1.35
N GLU A 73 -5.45 6.19 0.45
CA GLU A 73 -6.87 6.34 0.82
C GLU A 73 -7.36 5.23 1.75
N LEU A 74 -6.71 4.06 1.70
CA LEU A 74 -6.97 2.93 2.60
C LEU A 74 -6.74 3.29 4.09
N LEU A 75 -5.95 4.33 4.38
CA LEU A 75 -5.68 4.81 5.73
C LEU A 75 -6.69 5.88 6.22
N LEU A 76 -7.57 6.36 5.35
CA LEU A 76 -8.47 7.49 5.67
C LEU A 76 -9.58 7.13 6.65
N ASP A 77 -9.87 5.85 6.84
CA ASP A 77 -10.76 5.37 7.89
C ASP A 77 -10.28 5.76 9.30
N LYS A 78 -8.98 6.03 9.46
CA LYS A 78 -8.38 6.49 10.72
C LYS A 78 -8.34 8.02 10.83
N ALA A 79 -8.72 8.76 9.79
CA ALA A 79 -8.60 10.21 9.76
C ALA A 79 -9.75 10.91 10.49
N THR A 80 -9.43 11.94 11.26
CA THR A 80 -10.45 12.83 11.84
C THR A 80 -11.12 13.67 10.73
N PRO A 81 -12.35 14.19 10.94
CA PRO A 81 -13.02 15.05 9.96
C PRO A 81 -12.20 16.29 9.54
N ASN A 82 -11.35 16.80 10.42
CA ASN A 82 -10.45 17.92 10.11
C ASN A 82 -9.30 17.47 9.20
N ASN A 83 -8.70 16.31 9.47
CA ASN A 83 -7.65 15.75 8.63
C ASN A 83 -8.18 15.41 7.24
N LEU A 84 -9.37 14.81 7.14
CA LEU A 84 -10.05 14.53 5.87
C LEU A 84 -10.19 15.80 5.02
N LYS A 85 -10.72 16.89 5.59
CA LYS A 85 -10.84 18.18 4.88
C LYS A 85 -9.51 18.73 4.38
N LYS A 86 -8.44 18.61 5.18
CA LYS A 86 -7.09 19.05 4.78
C LYS A 86 -6.54 18.19 3.64
N ILE A 87 -6.69 16.88 3.74
CA ILE A 87 -6.24 15.89 2.75
C ILE A 87 -7.00 16.10 1.43
N ASP A 88 -8.33 16.21 1.47
CA ASP A 88 -9.15 16.45 0.28
C ASP A 88 -8.74 17.74 -0.42
N LYS A 89 -8.54 18.82 0.33
CA LYS A 89 -8.06 20.10 -0.21
C LYS A 89 -6.67 19.95 -0.83
N ALA A 90 -5.75 19.22 -0.19
CA ALA A 90 -4.42 18.96 -0.72
C ALA A 90 -4.48 18.14 -2.02
N LYS A 91 -5.26 17.05 -2.04
CA LYS A 91 -5.54 16.23 -3.23
C LYS A 91 -6.06 17.08 -4.37
N THR A 92 -7.14 17.83 -4.15
CA THR A 92 -7.73 18.70 -5.18
C THR A 92 -6.72 19.71 -5.71
N ASN A 93 -5.87 20.29 -4.86
CA ASN A 93 -4.87 21.25 -5.33
C ASN A 93 -3.73 20.59 -6.10
N ILE A 94 -3.29 19.39 -5.72
CA ILE A 94 -2.29 18.62 -6.48
C ILE A 94 -2.86 18.24 -7.84
N ILE A 95 -4.10 17.72 -7.90
CA ILE A 95 -4.76 17.38 -9.16
C ILE A 95 -4.86 18.61 -10.05
N ASN A 96 -5.34 19.75 -9.54
CA ASN A 96 -5.44 20.98 -10.33
C ASN A 96 -4.07 21.48 -10.84
N LEU A 97 -3.00 21.23 -10.09
CA LEU A 97 -1.64 21.58 -10.49
C LEU A 97 -1.12 20.64 -11.59
N ILE A 98 -1.32 19.32 -11.44
CA ILE A 98 -0.95 18.31 -12.42
C ILE A 98 -1.73 18.51 -13.72
N GLU A 99 -3.05 18.67 -13.63
CA GLU A 99 -3.95 18.91 -14.78
C GLU A 99 -3.79 20.33 -15.36
N GLN A 100 -3.03 21.19 -14.68
CA GLN A 100 -2.76 22.57 -15.09
C GLN A 100 -4.07 23.35 -15.34
N THR A 101 -5.08 23.10 -14.51
CA THR A 101 -6.39 23.77 -14.53
C THR A 101 -6.37 25.04 -13.69
N LYS A 102 -5.53 25.09 -12.64
CA LYS A 102 -5.24 26.29 -11.85
C LYS A 102 -3.80 26.71 -12.04
N VAL A 103 -3.60 27.90 -12.59
CA VAL A 103 -2.28 28.40 -12.95
C VAL A 103 -1.62 29.06 -11.73
N PRO A 104 -0.43 28.60 -11.29
CA PRO A 104 0.33 29.28 -10.26
C PRO A 104 0.88 30.62 -10.77
N VAL A 105 1.38 31.46 -9.86
CA VAL A 105 1.95 32.78 -10.22
C VAL A 105 3.16 32.61 -11.15
N ASN A 106 3.99 31.61 -10.88
CA ASN A 106 5.14 31.22 -11.68
C ASN A 106 5.48 29.74 -11.43
N ILE A 107 6.43 29.20 -12.18
CA ILE A 107 6.86 27.79 -12.09
C ILE A 107 7.34 27.44 -10.68
N GLU A 108 8.19 28.27 -10.08
CA GLU A 108 8.73 28.05 -8.73
C GLU A 108 7.62 28.03 -7.66
N SER A 109 6.62 28.91 -7.78
CA SER A 109 5.43 28.87 -6.93
C SER A 109 4.64 27.57 -7.12
N GLY A 110 4.56 27.04 -8.34
CA GLY A 110 3.98 25.73 -8.62
C GLY A 110 4.70 24.60 -7.88
N LYS A 111 6.03 24.55 -7.96
CA LYS A 111 6.87 23.55 -7.26
C LYS A 111 6.70 23.64 -5.74
N ASN A 112 6.74 24.86 -5.19
CA ASN A 112 6.54 25.11 -3.76
C ASN A 112 5.12 24.73 -3.29
N ASN A 113 4.11 24.98 -4.13
CA ASN A 113 2.74 24.56 -3.85
C ASN A 113 2.64 23.03 -3.80
N PHE A 114 3.27 22.31 -4.73
CA PHE A 114 3.30 20.85 -4.69
C PHE A 114 3.90 20.34 -3.37
N LEU A 115 5.08 20.83 -2.98
CA LEU A 115 5.71 20.50 -1.70
C LEU A 115 4.82 20.77 -0.49
N LYS A 116 4.14 21.93 -0.49
CA LYS A 116 3.20 22.31 0.57
C LYS A 116 2.03 21.33 0.67
N TYR A 117 1.50 20.88 -0.45
CA TYR A 117 0.36 19.96 -0.46
C TYR A 117 0.79 18.52 -0.12
N THR A 118 1.93 18.05 -0.62
CA THR A 118 2.46 16.72 -0.25
C THR A 118 2.80 16.62 1.22
N LYS A 119 3.24 17.72 1.85
CA LYS A 119 3.48 17.80 3.29
C LYS A 119 2.25 17.40 4.12
N VAL A 120 1.04 17.72 3.67
CA VAL A 120 -0.21 17.34 4.37
C VAL A 120 -0.35 15.82 4.49
N PHE A 121 0.04 15.08 3.45
CA PHE A 121 0.00 13.62 3.45
C PHE A 121 1.08 13.06 4.38
N LYS A 122 2.30 13.60 4.30
CA LYS A 122 3.42 13.18 5.17
C LYS A 122 3.11 13.41 6.65
N GLU A 123 2.62 14.59 7.00
CA GLU A 123 2.20 14.92 8.36
C GLU A 123 1.09 13.98 8.85
N PHE A 124 0.16 13.55 7.98
CA PHE A 124 -0.84 12.56 8.36
C PHE A 124 -0.24 11.16 8.58
N LEU A 125 0.70 10.74 7.74
CA LEU A 125 1.38 9.45 7.89
C LEU A 125 2.24 9.41 9.16
N GLU A 126 2.90 10.51 9.53
CA GLU A 126 3.64 10.64 10.78
C GLU A 126 2.74 10.44 12.01
N LEU A 127 1.47 10.89 11.96
CA LEU A 127 0.50 10.66 13.05
C LEU A 127 0.11 9.18 13.21
N LEU A 128 0.33 8.35 12.19
CA LEU A 128 0.02 6.92 12.23
C LEU A 128 1.23 6.07 12.63
N GLN A 129 2.40 6.69 12.81
CA GLN A 129 3.62 6.00 13.16
C GLN A 129 3.60 5.60 14.65
N ASP A 130 3.84 4.32 14.90
CA ASP A 130 3.98 3.75 16.24
C ASP A 130 5.47 3.77 16.64
N GLU A 131 5.75 3.91 17.93
CA GLU A 131 7.14 3.84 18.46
C GLU A 131 7.71 2.43 18.34
N GLU A 132 6.87 1.42 18.57
CA GLU A 132 7.23 0.01 18.42
C GLU A 132 6.79 -0.52 17.06
N THR A 133 7.73 -1.10 16.33
CA THR A 133 7.47 -1.75 15.04
C THR A 133 7.71 -3.24 15.17
N ALA A 134 6.81 -4.03 14.60
CA ALA A 134 6.97 -5.48 14.54
C ALA A 134 7.08 -5.94 13.08
N THR A 135 7.77 -7.06 12.87
CA THR A 135 7.78 -7.75 11.58
C THR A 135 6.70 -8.83 11.57
N MET A 136 5.91 -8.85 10.50
CA MET A 136 4.88 -9.84 10.25
C MET A 136 5.21 -10.59 8.97
N ILE A 137 5.26 -11.92 9.05
CA ILE A 137 5.52 -12.80 7.91
C ILE A 137 4.24 -13.55 7.59
N ILE A 138 3.79 -13.44 6.34
CA ILE A 138 2.58 -14.08 5.84
C ILE A 138 2.95 -14.98 4.67
N PRO A 139 3.08 -16.29 4.88
CA PRO A 139 3.29 -17.22 3.78
C PRO A 139 1.97 -17.62 3.12
N ASP A 140 2.02 -17.85 1.81
CA ASP A 140 0.93 -18.50 1.07
C ASP A 140 0.85 -20.01 1.34
N THR A 141 -0.13 -20.67 0.75
CA THR A 141 -0.35 -22.11 0.91
C THR A 141 0.84 -22.95 0.44
N ASN A 142 1.43 -22.62 -0.70
CA ASN A 142 2.56 -23.38 -1.24
C ASN A 142 3.80 -23.25 -0.35
N SER A 143 4.07 -22.05 0.12
CA SER A 143 5.20 -21.71 0.99
C SER A 143 5.11 -22.46 2.31
N ILE A 144 3.92 -22.52 2.93
CA ILE A 144 3.74 -23.30 4.17
C ILE A 144 3.90 -24.80 3.92
N ILE A 145 3.48 -25.31 2.75
CA ILE A 145 3.65 -26.73 2.42
C ILE A 145 5.14 -27.07 2.26
N GLN A 146 5.92 -26.16 1.67
CA GLN A 146 7.36 -26.32 1.47
C GLN A 146 8.14 -26.13 2.78
N TYR A 147 7.83 -25.08 3.54
CA TYR A 147 8.48 -24.71 4.81
C TYR A 147 7.44 -24.59 5.93
N PRO A 148 7.01 -25.71 6.54
CA PRO A 148 5.95 -25.69 7.55
C PRO A 148 6.39 -25.20 8.93
N ASP A 149 7.70 -25.03 9.15
CA ASP A 149 8.23 -24.55 10.42
C ASP A 149 8.38 -23.02 10.39
N PRO A 150 7.67 -22.26 11.25
CA PRO A 150 7.82 -20.81 11.33
C PRO A 150 9.26 -20.34 11.50
N ILE A 151 10.11 -21.15 12.16
CA ILE A 151 11.52 -20.81 12.39
C ILE A 151 12.30 -20.68 11.08
N SER A 152 11.90 -21.38 10.02
CA SER A 152 12.55 -21.31 8.69
C SER A 152 12.53 -19.91 8.08
N TYR A 153 11.63 -19.04 8.54
CA TYR A 153 11.47 -17.67 8.03
C TYR A 153 12.28 -16.64 8.82
N LYS A 154 13.10 -17.05 9.78
CA LYS A 154 13.84 -16.12 10.65
C LYS A 154 14.81 -15.22 9.88
N ASN A 155 15.43 -15.73 8.82
CA ASN A 155 16.43 -14.99 8.05
C ASN A 155 15.83 -13.78 7.31
N ILE A 156 14.55 -13.82 6.97
CA ILE A 156 13.89 -12.74 6.22
C ILE A 156 13.24 -11.70 7.11
N ALA A 157 13.09 -11.99 8.41
CA ALA A 157 12.43 -11.10 9.36
C ALA A 157 13.19 -9.79 9.59
N ASN A 158 14.50 -9.72 9.26
CA ASN A 158 15.39 -8.58 9.51
C ASN A 158 15.34 -8.03 10.96
N SER A 159 14.82 -8.82 11.90
CA SER A 159 14.53 -8.45 13.28
C SER A 159 14.73 -9.67 14.18
N SER A 160 14.99 -9.42 15.47
CA SER A 160 15.21 -10.50 16.44
C SER A 160 13.96 -11.32 16.69
N GLU A 161 12.77 -10.74 16.50
CA GLU A 161 11.46 -11.36 16.75
C GLU A 161 10.47 -11.02 15.63
N PHE A 162 9.57 -11.95 15.31
CA PHE A 162 8.52 -11.72 14.33
C PHE A 162 7.24 -12.50 14.61
N ASP A 163 6.14 -11.97 14.08
CA ASP A 163 4.84 -12.63 14.02
C ASP A 163 4.76 -13.47 12.73
N PHE A 164 4.46 -14.75 12.88
CA PHE A 164 4.16 -15.66 11.78
C PHE A 164 2.65 -15.82 11.64
N VAL A 165 2.06 -15.27 10.58
CA VAL A 165 0.61 -15.09 10.47
C VAL A 165 0.04 -15.96 9.38
N ILE A 166 -0.94 -16.77 9.75
CA ILE A 166 -1.67 -17.64 8.81
C ILE A 166 -3.06 -17.05 8.53
N LEU A 167 -3.36 -16.88 7.25
CA LEU A 167 -4.62 -16.31 6.78
C LEU A 167 -5.74 -17.37 6.63
N PRO A 168 -7.02 -16.99 6.72
CA PRO A 168 -8.14 -17.93 6.62
C PRO A 168 -8.24 -18.61 5.25
N THR A 169 -7.93 -17.90 4.17
CA THR A 169 -7.89 -18.46 2.81
C THR A 169 -6.86 -19.58 2.70
N VAL A 170 -5.68 -19.38 3.27
CA VAL A 170 -4.59 -20.38 3.30
C VAL A 170 -5.02 -21.62 4.08
N LEU A 171 -5.66 -21.46 5.23
CA LEU A 171 -6.22 -22.59 5.99
C LEU A 171 -7.26 -23.37 5.17
N SER A 172 -8.13 -22.65 4.45
CA SER A 172 -9.17 -23.22 3.60
C SER A 172 -8.59 -24.01 2.42
N GLU A 173 -7.51 -23.52 1.83
CA GLU A 173 -6.80 -24.20 0.73
C GLU A 173 -6.10 -25.47 1.20
N LEU A 174 -5.39 -25.43 2.34
CA LEU A 174 -4.80 -26.61 2.96
C LEU A 174 -5.88 -27.69 3.21
N ASP A 175 -7.04 -27.27 3.70
CA ASP A 175 -8.15 -28.19 3.96
C ASP A 175 -8.73 -28.84 2.69
N LYS A 176 -8.74 -28.14 1.55
CA LYS A 176 -9.12 -28.72 0.26
C LYS A 176 -8.03 -29.70 -0.24
N LEU A 177 -6.77 -29.27 -0.24
CA LEU A 177 -5.63 -30.02 -0.76
C LEU A 177 -5.40 -31.35 -0.02
N LYS A 178 -5.79 -31.44 1.27
CA LYS A 178 -5.66 -32.68 2.05
C LYS A 178 -6.47 -33.86 1.46
N ILE A 179 -7.51 -33.59 0.67
CA ILE A 179 -8.42 -34.59 0.08
C ILE A 179 -8.25 -34.66 -1.44
N SER A 180 -8.27 -33.50 -2.11
CA SER A 180 -8.47 -33.41 -3.56
C SER A 180 -7.22 -33.67 -4.40
N HIS A 181 -6.02 -33.59 -3.81
CA HIS A 181 -4.78 -33.72 -4.58
C HIS A 181 -4.53 -35.18 -5.02
N ARG A 182 -4.20 -35.37 -6.31
CA ARG A 182 -4.03 -36.72 -6.90
C ARG A 182 -2.85 -37.49 -6.29
N ASN A 183 -1.76 -36.80 -6.00
CA ASN A 183 -0.55 -37.39 -5.41
C ASN A 183 -0.74 -37.64 -3.91
N GLU A 184 -0.59 -38.89 -3.47
CA GLU A 184 -0.73 -39.30 -2.06
C GLU A 184 0.36 -38.72 -1.16
N ASP A 185 1.61 -38.64 -1.62
CA ASP A 185 2.72 -38.10 -0.84
C ASP A 185 2.54 -36.60 -0.61
N PHE A 186 2.02 -35.88 -1.60
CA PHE A 186 1.63 -34.48 -1.42
C PHE A 186 0.52 -34.35 -0.37
N ARG A 187 -0.52 -35.20 -0.41
CA ARG A 187 -1.57 -35.22 0.63
C ARG A 187 -1.01 -35.53 2.02
N LYS A 188 -0.01 -36.42 2.13
CA LYS A 188 0.69 -36.70 3.40
C LYS A 188 1.43 -35.46 3.91
N LYS A 189 2.13 -34.72 3.04
CA LYS A 189 2.77 -33.44 3.40
C LYS A 189 1.74 -32.43 3.93
N VAL A 190 0.65 -32.20 3.20
CA VAL A 190 -0.43 -31.29 3.63
C VAL A 190 -1.04 -31.72 4.98
N LYS A 191 -1.30 -33.01 5.18
CA LYS A 191 -1.79 -33.53 6.47
C LYS A 191 -0.80 -33.30 7.60
N SER A 192 0.50 -33.41 7.33
CA SER A 192 1.57 -33.10 8.31
C SER A 192 1.54 -31.62 8.71
N VAL A 193 1.43 -30.71 7.74
CA VAL A 193 1.27 -29.26 7.98
C VAL A 193 0.05 -28.98 8.85
N ILE A 194 -1.13 -29.50 8.47
CA ILE A 194 -2.37 -29.31 9.24
C ILE A 194 -2.22 -29.86 10.67
N LYS A 195 -1.58 -31.02 10.84
CA LYS A 195 -1.31 -31.60 12.17
C LYS A 195 -0.43 -30.67 13.00
N ARG A 196 0.57 -30.02 12.39
CA ARG A 196 1.44 -29.05 13.06
C ARG A 196 0.68 -27.80 13.50
N LEU A 197 -0.12 -27.21 12.60
CA LEU A 197 -0.97 -26.05 12.92
C LEU A 197 -1.96 -26.36 14.05
N LYS A 198 -2.55 -27.57 14.07
CA LYS A 198 -3.38 -28.04 15.20
C LYS A 198 -2.58 -28.22 16.49
N GLY A 199 -1.30 -28.57 16.40
CA GLY A 199 -0.39 -28.62 17.55
C GLY A 199 -0.26 -27.26 18.23
N TYR A 200 -0.04 -26.20 17.46
CA TYR A 200 0.05 -24.83 17.98
C TYR A 200 -1.26 -24.37 18.64
N ARG A 201 -2.42 -24.73 18.06
CA ARG A 201 -3.74 -24.47 18.68
C ARG A 201 -3.93 -25.12 20.05
N LYS A 202 -3.20 -26.20 20.36
CA LYS A 202 -3.25 -26.86 21.68
C LYS A 202 -2.32 -26.20 22.71
N GLN A 203 -1.36 -25.40 22.26
CA GLN A 203 -0.38 -24.74 23.12
C GLN A 203 -0.90 -23.40 23.67
N GLY A 204 -1.92 -22.81 23.05
CA GLY A 204 -2.55 -21.57 23.52
C GLY A 204 -3.54 -20.99 22.52
N ASP A 205 -3.91 -19.73 22.74
CA ASP A 205 -4.84 -19.00 21.89
C ASP A 205 -4.13 -18.42 20.65
N VAL A 206 -4.21 -19.13 19.52
CA VAL A 206 -3.62 -18.72 18.24
C VAL A 206 -4.21 -17.43 17.67
N LEU A 207 -5.36 -16.95 18.15
CA LEU A 207 -5.91 -15.67 17.72
C LEU A 207 -5.15 -14.50 18.37
N LYS A 208 -4.71 -14.68 19.62
CA LYS A 208 -3.87 -13.71 20.35
C LYS A 208 -2.39 -13.88 20.04
N GLY A 209 -1.97 -15.10 19.73
CA GLY A 209 -0.60 -15.46 19.42
C GLY A 209 -0.08 -16.54 20.36
N VAL A 210 0.65 -17.50 19.79
CA VAL A 210 1.31 -18.58 20.52
C VAL A 210 2.80 -18.53 20.22
N THR A 211 3.62 -18.42 21.26
CA THR A 211 5.07 -18.47 21.14
C THR A 211 5.50 -19.88 20.71
N VAL A 212 5.95 -20.02 19.46
CA VAL A 212 6.42 -21.28 18.87
C VAL A 212 7.93 -21.47 19.02
N ASN A 213 8.66 -20.36 19.16
CA ASN A 213 10.05 -20.29 19.57
C ASN A 213 10.24 -18.99 20.37
N LYS A 214 11.31 -18.84 21.14
CA LYS A 214 11.64 -17.63 21.91
C LYS A 214 11.45 -16.33 21.13
N THR A 215 11.68 -16.37 19.81
CA THR A 215 11.63 -15.22 18.92
C THR A 215 10.49 -15.23 17.91
N VAL A 216 9.59 -16.22 17.95
CA VAL A 216 8.55 -16.39 16.91
C VAL A 216 7.20 -16.61 17.56
N THR A 217 6.26 -15.73 17.23
CA THR A 217 4.87 -15.80 17.68
C THR A 217 3.98 -16.16 16.51
N LEU A 218 3.28 -17.29 16.60
CA LEU A 218 2.33 -17.71 15.57
C LEU A 218 0.94 -17.15 15.85
N LYS A 219 0.34 -16.50 14.85
CA LYS A 219 -1.04 -16.00 14.89
C LYS A 219 -1.85 -16.56 13.72
N MET A 220 -3.14 -16.83 13.95
CA MET A 220 -4.08 -17.23 12.90
C MET A 220 -5.19 -16.18 12.80
N ILE A 221 -5.42 -15.66 11.60
CA ILE A 221 -6.51 -14.74 11.33
C ILE A 221 -7.78 -15.55 11.05
N ALA A 222 -8.88 -15.18 11.70
CA ALA A 222 -10.15 -15.88 11.59
C ALA A 222 -11.18 -15.16 10.69
N THR A 223 -10.98 -13.87 10.43
CA THR A 223 -11.91 -13.04 9.69
C THR A 223 -11.53 -12.96 8.22
N GLU A 224 -12.53 -13.04 7.35
CA GLU A 224 -12.37 -12.68 5.94
C GLU A 224 -12.14 -11.16 5.81
N PRO A 225 -11.46 -10.72 4.73
CA PRO A 225 -11.10 -9.33 4.59
C PRO A 225 -12.32 -8.51 4.19
N ASN A 226 -12.36 -7.24 4.62
CA ASN A 226 -13.40 -6.33 4.19
C ASN A 226 -13.11 -5.76 2.78
N PHE A 227 -13.78 -6.30 1.76
CA PHE A 227 -13.64 -5.83 0.37
C PHE A 227 -14.21 -4.44 0.10
N GLU A 228 -15.02 -3.86 1.01
CA GLU A 228 -15.42 -2.45 0.91
C GLU A 228 -14.28 -1.51 1.30
N LYS A 229 -13.24 -2.02 1.97
CA LYS A 229 -12.10 -1.27 2.53
C LYS A 229 -10.75 -1.77 1.98
N THR A 230 -10.73 -2.17 0.72
CA THR A 230 -9.53 -2.65 0.03
C THR A 230 -9.41 -2.02 -1.36
N LEU A 231 -8.39 -2.42 -2.12
CA LEU A 231 -8.19 -1.96 -3.49
C LEU A 231 -9.32 -2.46 -4.41
N ASN A 232 -9.91 -1.56 -5.19
CA ASN A 232 -11.09 -1.80 -6.03
C ASN A 232 -10.91 -2.86 -7.15
N TRP A 233 -9.68 -3.21 -7.49
CA TRP A 233 -9.37 -4.18 -8.54
C TRP A 233 -9.27 -5.62 -8.02
N LEU A 234 -9.34 -5.82 -6.70
CA LEU A 234 -9.30 -7.14 -6.07
C LEU A 234 -10.68 -7.83 -6.18
N ASP A 235 -10.71 -9.08 -6.63
CA ASP A 235 -11.95 -9.86 -6.75
C ASP A 235 -12.21 -10.70 -5.48
N PRO A 236 -13.35 -10.52 -4.78
CA PRO A 236 -13.70 -11.32 -3.60
C PRO A 236 -13.87 -12.82 -3.87
N ASN A 237 -14.00 -13.24 -5.13
CA ASN A 237 -14.10 -14.65 -5.50
C ASN A 237 -12.75 -15.28 -5.83
N ASN A 238 -11.69 -14.48 -5.97
CA ASN A 238 -10.34 -14.96 -6.24
C ASN A 238 -9.56 -15.14 -4.93
N ASN A 239 -8.99 -16.32 -4.71
CA ASN A 239 -8.27 -16.62 -3.46
C ASN A 239 -7.01 -15.77 -3.27
N ASP A 240 -6.24 -15.52 -4.34
CA ASP A 240 -5.04 -14.68 -4.28
C ASP A 240 -5.41 -13.26 -3.86
N ASP A 241 -6.49 -12.73 -4.44
CA ASP A 241 -6.97 -11.38 -4.15
C ASP A 241 -7.49 -11.29 -2.71
N ARG A 242 -8.14 -12.33 -2.19
CA ARG A 242 -8.52 -12.42 -0.76
C ARG A 242 -7.32 -12.48 0.18
N ILE A 243 -6.24 -13.15 -0.22
CA ILE A 243 -4.99 -13.19 0.56
C ILE A 243 -4.38 -11.78 0.60
N ILE A 244 -4.28 -11.11 -0.54
CA ILE A 244 -3.77 -9.74 -0.65
C ILE A 244 -4.63 -8.77 0.17
N ALA A 245 -5.96 -8.85 0.05
CA ALA A 245 -6.89 -8.00 0.80
C ALA A 245 -6.73 -8.16 2.33
N ASN A 246 -6.58 -9.39 2.83
CA ASN A 246 -6.33 -9.64 4.25
C ASN A 246 -5.06 -8.96 4.75
N ALA A 247 -3.99 -9.07 3.99
CA ALA A 247 -2.73 -8.47 4.41
C ALA A 247 -2.72 -6.95 4.28
N LEU A 248 -3.41 -6.39 3.28
CA LEU A 248 -3.68 -4.95 3.25
C LEU A 248 -4.44 -4.54 4.52
N GLU A 249 -5.46 -5.27 4.93
CA GLU A 249 -6.19 -4.98 6.17
C GLU A 249 -5.28 -5.04 7.40
N LEU A 250 -4.42 -6.06 7.51
CA LEU A 250 -3.42 -6.16 8.59
C LEU A 250 -2.45 -4.97 8.57
N GLN A 251 -2.00 -4.58 7.39
CA GLN A 251 -1.09 -3.46 7.18
C GLN A 251 -1.77 -2.11 7.49
N ILE A 252 -3.02 -1.92 7.10
CA ILE A 252 -3.81 -0.72 7.42
C ILE A 252 -4.03 -0.62 8.92
N ASN A 253 -4.32 -1.75 9.58
CA ASN A 253 -4.52 -1.80 11.03
C ASN A 253 -3.23 -1.46 11.80
N LYS A 254 -2.07 -1.91 11.31
CA LYS A 254 -0.74 -1.65 11.88
C LYS A 254 0.25 -1.14 10.82
N PRO A 255 0.14 0.14 10.39
CA PRO A 255 0.88 0.67 9.24
C PRO A 255 2.39 0.82 9.49
N SER A 256 2.77 0.90 10.76
CA SER A 256 4.16 0.91 11.24
C SER A 256 4.81 -0.47 11.23
N ASN A 257 4.04 -1.55 11.09
CA ASN A 257 4.61 -2.88 11.01
C ASN A 257 5.20 -3.15 9.63
N ASN A 258 6.28 -3.93 9.63
CA ASN A 258 6.88 -4.45 8.41
C ASN A 258 6.20 -5.77 8.04
N LEU A 259 5.29 -5.74 7.07
CA LEU A 259 4.64 -6.94 6.55
C LEU A 259 5.41 -7.48 5.35
N ILE A 260 5.79 -8.76 5.41
CA ILE A 260 6.47 -9.50 4.35
C ILE A 260 5.61 -10.70 3.96
N PHE A 261 5.17 -10.73 2.72
CA PHE A 261 4.56 -11.91 2.12
C PHE A 261 5.61 -12.86 1.58
N VAL A 262 5.33 -14.15 1.67
CA VAL A 262 6.20 -15.20 1.13
C VAL A 262 5.40 -16.07 0.17
N SER A 263 5.86 -16.13 -1.07
CA SER A 263 5.24 -16.90 -2.17
C SER A 263 6.27 -17.13 -3.26
N SER A 264 6.20 -18.27 -3.94
CA SER A 264 6.93 -18.54 -5.19
C SER A 264 6.05 -18.40 -6.45
N ASP A 265 4.77 -18.05 -6.30
CA ASP A 265 3.87 -17.86 -7.45
C ASP A 265 4.08 -16.47 -8.07
N MET A 266 4.65 -16.42 -9.27
CA MET A 266 4.96 -15.17 -9.97
C MET A 266 3.72 -14.28 -10.22
N ASN A 267 2.55 -14.87 -10.47
CA ASN A 267 1.32 -14.08 -10.66
C ASN A 267 0.85 -13.47 -9.35
N PHE A 268 0.92 -14.22 -8.24
CA PHE A 268 0.65 -13.71 -6.91
C PHE A 268 1.64 -12.58 -6.54
N GLN A 269 2.94 -12.78 -6.74
CA GLN A 269 3.97 -11.79 -6.45
C GLN A 269 3.72 -10.47 -7.21
N ASN A 270 3.39 -10.53 -8.51
CA ASN A 270 3.08 -9.36 -9.33
C ASN A 270 1.87 -8.58 -8.78
N LYS A 271 0.79 -9.28 -8.43
CA LYS A 271 -0.40 -8.65 -7.83
C LYS A 271 -0.09 -8.01 -6.48
N ALA A 272 0.69 -8.69 -5.63
CA ALA A 272 1.06 -8.17 -4.32
C ALA A 272 1.96 -6.93 -4.43
N GLN A 273 2.91 -6.90 -5.39
CA GLN A 273 3.71 -5.71 -5.69
C GLN A 273 2.83 -4.55 -6.19
N LEU A 274 1.83 -4.83 -7.04
CA LEU A 274 0.86 -3.81 -7.48
C LEU A 274 0.06 -3.23 -6.30
N ALA A 275 -0.24 -4.06 -5.29
CA ALA A 275 -0.84 -3.67 -4.02
C ALA A 275 0.16 -3.04 -3.01
N ASN A 276 1.39 -2.73 -3.42
CA ASN A 276 2.43 -2.14 -2.59
C ASN A 276 2.87 -3.00 -1.38
N LEU A 277 2.68 -4.32 -1.44
CA LEU A 277 3.10 -5.27 -0.41
C LEU A 277 4.57 -5.67 -0.59
N THR A 278 5.26 -6.00 0.52
CA THR A 278 6.64 -6.52 0.44
C THR A 278 6.54 -8.01 0.17
N ILE A 279 7.32 -8.50 -0.78
CA ILE A 279 7.32 -9.90 -1.19
C ILE A 279 8.73 -10.47 -1.02
N PHE A 280 8.79 -11.71 -0.57
CA PHE A 280 9.99 -12.53 -0.52
C PHE A 280 9.71 -13.83 -1.28
N ASP A 281 10.63 -14.26 -2.12
CA ASP A 281 10.49 -15.51 -2.87
C ASP A 281 10.75 -16.70 -1.94
N THR A 282 9.83 -17.65 -1.94
CA THR A 282 9.94 -18.87 -1.13
C THR A 282 11.19 -19.67 -1.44
N ASP A 283 11.63 -19.67 -2.69
CA ASP A 283 12.81 -20.43 -3.12
C ASP A 283 14.12 -19.83 -2.57
N ASP A 284 14.11 -18.56 -2.17
CA ASP A 284 15.24 -17.86 -1.56
C ASP A 284 15.39 -18.11 -0.05
N LEU A 285 14.48 -18.86 0.59
CA LEU A 285 14.55 -19.15 2.05
C LEU A 285 15.75 -20.03 2.44
N ASN A 286 16.30 -20.77 1.47
CA ASN A 286 17.45 -21.66 1.65
C ASN A 286 18.79 -21.06 1.17
N SER A 287 18.79 -19.80 0.73
CA SER A 287 19.96 -19.09 0.19
C SER A 287 20.86 -18.50 1.27
#